data_AF-A0A6J4NZ68-F1
#
_entry.id   AF-A0A6J4NZ68-F1
#
_cell.length_a   1.000
_cell.length_b   1.000
_cell.length_c   1.000
_cell.angle_alpha   90.00
_cell.angle_beta   90.00
_cell.angle_gamma   90.00
#
_symmetry.space_group_name_H-M   'P 1'
#
loop_
_entity.id
_entity.type
_entity.pdbx_description
1 polymer ?
#
loop_
_entity_poly.entity_id
_entity_poly.type
_entity_poly.pdbx_seq_one_letter_code
_entity_poly.pdbx_strand_id
1 'polypeptide(L)'
;MERTGAASKPRILLANEPRSYRQAMAHVLRTLRPCVEVQETEQAALDRELRRGTPQLVICSRATPAVQGTAPAWIELYTNDGPLSSVAVGKERSTVPEIELSDILLIVDRAVSG
;
A
#
# COMPACT_ATOMS: atom_id res chain seq x y z
N MET A 1 35.38 1.52 -11.37
CA MET A 1 34.12 1.32 -12.12
C MET A 1 33.05 0.97 -11.10
N GLU A 2 32.50 1.98 -10.44
CA GLU A 2 31.47 1.81 -9.42
C GLU A 2 30.11 1.73 -10.13
N ARG A 3 29.40 0.61 -9.97
CA ARG A 3 27.99 0.56 -10.33
C ARG A 3 27.25 1.30 -9.22
N THR A 4 26.93 2.58 -9.43
CA THR A 4 25.88 3.24 -8.65
C THR A 4 24.58 2.50 -8.98
N GLY A 5 24.23 1.50 -8.20
CA GLY A 5 22.88 0.94 -8.22
C GLY A 5 21.95 2.07 -7.82
N ALA A 6 21.16 2.58 -8.77
CA ALA A 6 20.11 3.54 -8.44
C ALA A 6 19.29 2.95 -7.28
N ALA A 7 19.18 3.68 -6.16
CA ALA A 7 18.35 3.24 -5.05
C ALA A 7 16.94 2.96 -5.61
N SER A 8 16.49 1.71 -5.53
CA SER A 8 15.18 1.33 -6.04
C SER A 8 14.13 2.15 -5.30
N LYS A 9 13.22 2.79 -6.02
CA LYS A 9 12.12 3.53 -5.40
C LYS A 9 11.30 2.56 -4.54
N PRO A 10 10.84 2.99 -3.34
CA PRO A 10 9.90 2.21 -2.54
C PRO A 10 8.66 1.87 -3.36
N ARG A 11 8.25 0.60 -3.39
CA ARG A 11 7.12 0.09 -4.15
C ARG A 11 5.87 0.06 -3.27
N ILE A 12 4.79 0.63 -3.79
CA ILE A 12 3.44 0.59 -3.24
C ILE A 12 2.58 -0.28 -4.15
N LEU A 13 1.91 -1.27 -3.58
CA LEU A 13 1.00 -2.16 -4.31
C LEU A 13 -0.45 -1.81 -3.96
N LEU A 14 -1.24 -1.44 -4.96
CA LEU A 14 -2.66 -1.12 -4.83
C LEU A 14 -3.51 -2.26 -5.38
N ALA A 15 -4.35 -2.83 -4.52
CA ALA A 15 -5.25 -3.93 -4.83
C ALA A 15 -6.66 -3.70 -4.31
N ASN A 16 -7.00 -2.46 -3.95
CA ASN A 16 -8.33 -2.12 -3.47
C ASN A 16 -9.36 -2.09 -4.62
N GLU A 17 -10.60 -2.30 -4.23
CA GLU A 17 -11.80 -2.15 -5.04
C GLU A 17 -12.65 -0.97 -4.52
N PRO A 18 -13.45 -0.34 -5.39
CA PRO A 18 -13.60 -0.62 -6.81
C PRO A 18 -12.36 -0.19 -7.64
N ARG A 19 -12.12 -0.84 -8.78
CA ARG A 19 -11.03 -0.53 -9.72
C ARG A 19 -10.90 0.97 -10.06
N SER A 20 -12.02 1.67 -10.24
CA SER A 20 -12.00 3.12 -10.51
C SER A 20 -11.38 3.92 -9.36
N TYR A 21 -11.65 3.50 -8.12
CA TYR A 21 -11.07 4.14 -6.94
C TYR A 21 -9.57 3.83 -6.82
N ARG A 22 -9.17 2.57 -7.07
CA ARG A 22 -7.76 2.18 -7.18
C ARG A 22 -7.00 3.02 -8.20
N GLN A 23 -7.57 3.24 -9.39
CA GLN A 23 -6.96 4.05 -10.45
C GLN A 23 -6.81 5.52 -10.03
N ALA A 24 -7.84 6.10 -9.40
CA ALA A 24 -7.80 7.46 -8.89
C ALA A 24 -6.73 7.63 -7.80
N MET A 25 -6.69 6.71 -6.83
CA MET A 25 -5.67 6.70 -5.78
C MET A 25 -4.26 6.51 -6.36
N ALA A 26 -4.09 5.61 -7.34
CA ALA A 26 -2.81 5.41 -8.00
C ALA A 26 -2.31 6.69 -8.69
N HIS A 27 -3.21 7.41 -9.37
CA HIS A 27 -2.90 8.69 -9.98
C HIS A 27 -2.46 9.73 -8.94
N VAL A 28 -3.23 9.88 -7.85
CA VAL A 28 -2.93 10.84 -6.77
C VAL A 28 -1.58 10.54 -6.11
N LEU A 29 -1.30 9.27 -5.79
CA LEU A 29 -0.02 8.87 -5.19
C LEU A 29 1.17 9.15 -6.12
N ARG A 30 1.05 8.84 -7.41
CA ARG A 30 2.11 9.15 -8.39
C ARG A 30 2.36 10.65 -8.51
N THR A 31 1.31 11.47 -8.43
CA THR A 31 1.40 12.93 -8.51
C THR A 31 1.99 13.54 -7.25
N LEU A 32 1.51 13.14 -6.07
CA LEU A 32 1.89 13.75 -4.79
C LEU A 32 3.16 13.15 -4.16
N ARG A 33 3.55 11.94 -4.56
CA ARG A 33 4.73 11.22 -4.05
C ARG A 33 5.54 10.63 -5.21
N PRO A 34 6.18 11.45 -6.07
CA PRO A 34 6.93 10.96 -7.22
C PRO A 34 8.17 10.11 -6.87
N CYS A 35 8.55 10.07 -5.59
CA CYS A 35 9.64 9.26 -5.05
C CYS A 35 9.28 7.77 -4.89
N VAL A 36 8.01 7.38 -4.98
CA VAL A 36 7.56 5.98 -4.86
C VAL A 36 7.16 5.39 -6.20
N GLU A 37 7.26 4.07 -6.33
CA GLU A 37 6.73 3.31 -7.47
C GLU A 37 5.35 2.77 -7.12
N VAL A 38 4.32 3.15 -7.88
CA VAL A 38 2.94 2.70 -7.64
C VAL A 38 2.55 1.64 -8.66
N GLN A 39 2.31 0.42 -8.19
CA GLN A 39 1.84 -0.71 -8.98
C GLN A 39 0.39 -1.03 -8.63
N GLU A 40 -0.46 -1.15 -9.64
CA GLU A 40 -1.84 -1.60 -9.49
C GLU A 40 -1.94 -3.11 -9.77
N THR A 41 -2.77 -3.82 -9.00
CA THR A 41 -3.11 -5.22 -9.22
C THR A 41 -4.56 -5.47 -8.82
N GLU A 42 -5.10 -6.62 -9.20
CA GLU A 42 -6.42 -7.05 -8.74
C GLU A 42 -6.32 -7.68 -7.35
N GLN A 43 -7.33 -7.53 -6.49
CA GLN A 43 -7.36 -8.17 -5.16
C GLN A 43 -7.11 -9.69 -5.23
N ALA A 44 -7.64 -10.37 -6.26
CA ALA A 44 -7.44 -11.81 -6.48
C ALA A 44 -6.00 -12.18 -6.90
N ALA A 45 -5.23 -11.22 -7.41
CA ALA A 45 -3.84 -11.39 -7.82
C ALA A 45 -2.83 -10.98 -6.75
N LEU A 46 -3.28 -10.35 -5.66
CA LEU A 46 -2.42 -9.73 -4.64
C LEU A 46 -1.36 -10.69 -4.09
N ASP A 47 -1.76 -11.88 -3.64
CA ASP A 47 -0.84 -12.87 -3.07
C ASP A 47 0.21 -13.36 -4.09
N ARG A 48 -0.14 -13.39 -5.38
CA ARG A 48 0.81 -13.75 -6.45
C ARG A 48 1.84 -12.64 -6.66
N GLU A 49 1.44 -11.39 -6.60
CA GLU A 49 2.36 -10.25 -6.71
C GLU A 49 3.29 -10.12 -5.51
N LEU A 50 2.82 -10.46 -4.29
CA LEU A 50 3.68 -10.52 -3.10
C LEU A 50 4.81 -11.54 -3.24
N ARG A 51 4.57 -12.68 -3.91
CA ARG A 51 5.62 -13.68 -4.19
C ARG A 51 6.68 -13.21 -5.16
N ARG A 52 6.39 -12.19 -5.98
CA ARG A 52 7.35 -11.62 -6.95
C ARG A 52 8.31 -10.61 -6.32
N GLY A 53 7.98 -10.13 -5.13
CA GLY A 53 8.84 -9.27 -4.32
C GLY A 53 8.04 -8.48 -3.31
N THR A 54 8.69 -8.10 -2.21
CA THR A 54 8.06 -7.42 -1.07
C THR A 54 7.87 -5.93 -1.34
N PRO A 55 6.64 -5.43 -1.51
CA PRO A 55 6.39 -3.99 -1.54
C PRO A 55 6.56 -3.40 -0.13
N GLN A 56 6.94 -2.12 -0.04
CA GLN A 56 7.04 -1.39 1.23
C GLN A 56 5.66 -1.13 1.83
N LEU A 57 4.64 -0.93 0.99
CA LEU A 57 3.27 -0.74 1.41
C LEU A 57 2.29 -1.46 0.49
N VAL A 58 1.26 -2.08 1.07
CA VAL A 58 0.09 -2.60 0.36
C VAL A 58 -1.16 -1.82 0.75
N ILE A 59 -1.96 -1.38 -0.21
CA ILE A 59 -3.30 -0.82 0.04
C ILE A 59 -4.31 -1.72 -0.67
N CYS A 60 -5.23 -2.33 0.08
CA CYS A 60 -6.10 -3.39 -0.43
C CYS A 60 -7.50 -3.32 0.20
N SER A 61 -8.48 -3.98 -0.39
CA SER A 61 -9.81 -4.12 0.23
C SER A 61 -9.85 -5.23 1.26
N ARG A 62 -8.90 -6.16 1.20
CA ARG A 62 -8.76 -7.25 2.16
C ARG A 62 -7.30 -7.56 2.39
N ALA A 63 -6.83 -7.39 3.63
CA ALA A 63 -5.50 -7.82 4.02
C ALA A 63 -5.51 -9.34 4.19
N THR A 64 -4.99 -10.07 3.19
CA THR A 64 -4.84 -11.53 3.26
C THR A 64 -3.77 -11.91 4.30
N PRO A 65 -3.74 -13.16 4.78
CA PRO A 65 -2.64 -13.64 5.62
C PRO A 65 -1.26 -13.43 4.97
N ALA A 66 -1.17 -13.50 3.64
CA ALA A 66 0.07 -13.23 2.92
C ALA A 66 0.47 -11.75 3.03
N VAL A 67 -0.47 -10.81 2.91
CA VAL A 67 -0.22 -9.37 3.15
C VAL A 67 0.29 -9.16 4.57
N GLN A 68 -0.45 -9.67 5.57
CA GLN A 68 -0.15 -9.48 6.99
C GLN A 68 1.20 -10.10 7.41
N GLY A 69 1.64 -11.16 6.74
CA GLY A 69 2.91 -11.84 7.03
C GLY A 69 4.10 -11.37 6.21
N THR A 70 3.89 -10.65 5.09
CA THR A 70 4.96 -10.31 4.14
C THR A 70 5.22 -8.80 4.04
N ALA A 71 4.16 -7.99 4.01
CA ALA A 71 4.29 -6.56 3.79
C ALA A 71 4.71 -5.84 5.09
N PRO A 72 5.78 -5.03 5.09
CA PRO A 72 6.20 -4.25 6.26
C PRO A 72 5.14 -3.23 6.72
N ALA A 73 4.34 -2.74 5.78
CA ALA A 73 3.18 -1.90 6.05
C ALA A 73 2.00 -2.29 5.15
N TRP A 74 0.78 -2.10 5.65
CA TRP A 74 -0.43 -2.31 4.86
C TRP A 74 -1.60 -1.47 5.37
N ILE A 75 -2.53 -1.17 4.46
CA ILE A 75 -3.84 -0.57 4.73
C ILE A 75 -4.89 -1.51 4.13
N GLU A 76 -5.81 -1.97 4.96
CA GLU A 76 -7.06 -2.58 4.54
C GLU A 76 -8.14 -1.51 4.59
N LEU A 77 -8.61 -1.09 3.41
CA LEU A 77 -9.66 -0.09 3.28
C LEU A 77 -11.02 -0.74 3.51
N TYR A 78 -11.83 -0.10 4.35
CA TYR A 78 -13.23 -0.47 4.62
C TYR A 78 -13.38 -1.95 5.02
N THR A 79 -12.71 -2.34 6.10
CA THR A 79 -12.75 -3.71 6.63
C THR A 79 -14.20 -4.15 6.84
N ASN A 80 -14.55 -5.32 6.27
CA ASN A 80 -15.93 -5.87 6.28
C ASN A 80 -16.99 -4.90 5.73
N ASP A 81 -16.64 -4.09 4.72
CA ASP A 81 -17.50 -3.07 4.10
C ASP A 81 -17.97 -1.97 5.08
N GLY A 82 -17.27 -1.83 6.22
CA GLY A 82 -17.54 -0.83 7.24
C GLY A 82 -16.71 0.45 7.09
N PRO A 83 -16.94 1.48 7.94
CA PRO A 83 -16.22 2.75 7.88
C PRO A 83 -14.77 2.64 8.41
N LEU A 84 -14.37 1.50 8.95
CA LEU A 84 -13.06 1.31 9.56
C LEU A 84 -12.05 0.83 8.52
N SER A 85 -10.86 1.44 8.55
CA SER A 85 -9.69 0.91 7.87
C SER A 85 -8.70 0.35 8.89
N SER A 86 -8.12 -0.80 8.58
CA SER A 86 -7.09 -1.41 9.43
C SER A 86 -5.72 -1.06 8.86
N VAL A 87 -4.82 -0.56 9.71
CA VAL A 87 -3.50 -0.08 9.30
C VAL A 87 -2.42 -0.78 10.10
N ALA A 88 -1.37 -1.22 9.43
CA ALA A 88 -0.14 -1.66 10.07
C ALA A 88 1.07 -0.96 9.46
N VAL A 89 1.98 -0.49 10.31
CA VAL A 89 3.27 0.08 9.91
C VAL A 89 4.34 -0.48 10.86
N GLY A 90 5.19 -1.35 10.34
CA GLY A 90 6.17 -2.07 11.16
C GLY A 90 5.49 -2.94 12.21
N LYS A 91 5.72 -2.64 13.49
CA LYS A 91 5.11 -3.37 14.62
C LYS A 91 3.81 -2.75 15.13
N GLU A 92 3.47 -1.55 14.68
CA GLU A 92 2.27 -0.83 15.10
C GLU A 92 1.06 -1.29 14.28
N ARG A 93 -0.07 -1.46 14.95
CA ARG A 93 -1.36 -1.76 14.33
C ARG A 93 -2.42 -0.84 14.93
N SER A 94 -3.25 -0.26 14.08
CA SER A 94 -4.33 0.62 14.49
C SER A 94 -5.54 0.45 13.58
N THR A 95 -6.68 0.99 14.04
CA THR A 95 -7.89 1.15 13.22
C THR A 95 -8.15 2.64 13.06
N VAL A 96 -8.54 3.05 11.86
CA VAL A 96 -8.84 4.43 11.51
C VAL A 96 -10.28 4.50 11.01
N PRO A 97 -11.19 5.18 11.72
CA PRO A 97 -12.53 5.43 11.20
C PRO A 97 -12.48 6.48 10.09
N GLU A 98 -13.25 6.26 9.02
CA GLU A 98 -13.44 7.23 7.92
C GLU A 98 -12.12 7.74 7.33
N ILE A 99 -11.21 6.81 7.01
CA ILE A 99 -9.87 7.16 6.52
C ILE A 99 -9.92 8.18 5.37
N GLU A 100 -9.16 9.25 5.51
CA GLU A 100 -9.07 10.29 4.50
C GLU A 100 -7.83 10.10 3.61
N LEU A 101 -7.80 10.82 2.48
CA LEU A 101 -6.62 10.85 1.60
C LEU A 101 -5.38 11.37 2.35
N SER A 102 -5.55 12.35 3.23
CA SER A 102 -4.49 12.92 4.08
C SER A 102 -3.83 11.85 4.95
N ASP A 103 -4.63 10.97 5.57
CA ASP A 103 -4.16 9.85 6.37
C ASP A 103 -3.37 8.84 5.52
N ILE A 104 -3.89 8.51 4.34
CA ILE A 104 -3.22 7.59 3.40
C ILE A 104 -1.84 8.16 3.02
N LEU A 105 -1.75 9.44 2.70
CA LEU A 105 -0.48 10.09 2.36
C LEU A 105 0.50 10.08 3.52
N LEU A 106 0.04 10.31 4.76
CA LEU A 106 0.87 10.25 5.95
C LEU A 106 1.38 8.82 6.21
N ILE A 107 0.54 7.80 6.02
CA ILE A 107 0.94 6.39 6.15
C ILE A 107 1.97 6.02 5.07
N VAL A 108 1.79 6.50 3.84
CA VAL A 108 2.78 6.32 2.76
C VAL A 108 4.13 6.90 3.17
N ASP A 109 4.16 8.14 3.66
CA ASP A 109 5.40 8.80 4.08
C ASP A 109 6.11 8.03 5.20
N ARG A 110 5.33 7.55 6.18
CA ARG A 110 5.87 6.71 7.27
C ARG A 110 6.43 5.39 6.76
N ALA A 111 5.75 4.73 5.82
CA ALA A 111 6.15 3.42 5.31
C ALA A 111 7.43 3.47 4.45
N VAL A 112 7.73 4.61 3.81
CA VAL A 112 8.88 4.77 2.91
C VAL A 112 10.08 5.47 3.54
N SER A 113 9.94 6.01 4.75
CA SER A 113 11.02 6.67 5.50
C SER A 113 11.82 5.71 6.40
N GLY A 114 11.37 4.46 6.53
CA GLY A 114 11.95 3.44 7.41
C GLY A 114 12.91 2.47 6.73
#